data_AF-A0A956W273-F1
#
_entry.id   AF-A0A956W273-F1
#
_cell.length_a   1.000
_cell.length_b   1.000
_cell.length_c   1.000
_cell.angle_alpha   90.00
_cell.angle_beta   90.00
_cell.angle_gamma   90.00
#
_symmetry.space_group_name_H-M   'P 1'
#
loop_
_entity.id
_entity.type
_entity.pdbx_description
1 polymer ?
#
loop_
_entity_poly.entity_id
_entity_poly.type
_entity_poly.pdbx_seq_one_letter_code
_entity_poly.pdbx_strand_id
1 'polypeptide(L)'
;PDDEDYLVEFGKATVVREGTDVTLIGYSGSVHQATRAATMLAEQEDVDAEVIDLRTLRPLDMDTVIASVKKTNRAVVVEDDWKFGGFGGELSAQIMEQAFDWLDAPVARVSGKDVPMPYNRNLEFAALPSEEDVVDAVLSMF
;
A
#
# COMPACT_ATOMS: atom_id res chain seq x y z
N PRO A 1 -15.20 15.21 -8.53
CA PRO A 1 -14.83 16.55 -9.05
C PRO A 1 -15.79 16.91 -10.18
N ASP A 2 -16.45 18.07 -10.10
CA ASP A 2 -17.47 18.50 -11.06
C ASP A 2 -16.91 19.51 -12.09
N ASP A 3 -15.58 19.56 -12.23
CA ASP A 3 -14.87 20.45 -13.16
C ASP A 3 -14.49 19.68 -14.43
N GLU A 4 -14.88 20.19 -15.59
CA GLU A 4 -14.63 19.58 -16.91
C GLU A 4 -13.14 19.55 -17.29
N ASP A 5 -12.32 20.44 -16.71
CA ASP A 5 -10.88 20.52 -16.97
C ASP A 5 -10.04 19.90 -15.83
N TYR A 6 -10.65 19.08 -14.96
CA TYR A 6 -9.90 18.40 -13.90
C TYR A 6 -8.94 17.37 -14.49
N LEU A 7 -7.64 17.69 -14.43
CA LEU A 7 -6.56 16.82 -14.86
C LEU A 7 -5.74 16.32 -13.67
N VAL A 8 -5.29 15.08 -13.77
CA VAL A 8 -4.34 14.47 -12.83
C VAL A 8 -3.02 14.28 -13.54
N GLU A 9 -1.93 14.71 -12.92
CA GLU A 9 -0.59 14.56 -13.48
C GLU A 9 -0.20 13.08 -13.59
N PHE A 10 0.15 12.65 -14.80
CA PHE A 10 0.62 11.30 -15.07
C PHE A 10 2.03 11.11 -14.52
N GLY A 11 2.29 9.97 -13.87
CA GLY A 11 3.57 9.72 -13.19
C GLY A 11 3.70 10.41 -11.83
N LYS A 12 2.57 10.89 -11.25
CA LYS A 12 2.54 11.48 -9.90
C LYS A 12 1.61 10.71 -8.98
N ALA A 13 2.15 10.22 -7.87
CA ALA A 13 1.38 9.58 -6.81
C ALA A 13 0.65 10.64 -5.95
N THR A 14 -0.24 10.20 -5.07
CA THR A 14 -0.92 11.06 -4.11
C THR A 14 -0.93 10.43 -2.74
N VAL A 15 -0.62 11.23 -1.73
CA VAL A 15 -0.89 10.90 -0.34
C VAL A 15 -2.38 11.14 -0.09
N VAL A 16 -3.15 10.07 0.10
CA VAL A 16 -4.60 10.14 0.33
C VAL A 16 -4.94 10.35 1.80
N ARG A 17 -4.02 9.96 2.69
CA ARG A 17 -4.08 10.15 4.14
C ARG A 17 -2.65 10.37 4.64
N GLU A 18 -2.41 11.45 5.36
CA GLU A 18 -1.13 11.67 6.05
C GLU A 18 -1.00 10.72 7.25
N GLY A 19 0.23 10.34 7.58
CA GLY A 19 0.54 9.59 8.80
C GLY A 19 2.03 9.62 9.14
N THR A 20 2.42 9.04 10.28
CA THR A 20 3.79 9.13 10.80
C THR A 20 4.44 7.82 11.22
N ASP A 21 3.69 6.72 11.37
CA ASP A 21 4.22 5.47 11.95
C ASP A 21 4.51 4.38 10.90
N VAL A 22 3.75 4.37 9.80
CA VAL A 22 3.92 3.41 8.70
C VAL A 22 3.40 3.97 7.39
N THR A 23 4.05 3.64 6.27
CA THR A 23 3.57 3.96 4.92
C THR A 23 2.85 2.76 4.30
N LEU A 24 1.58 2.91 3.95
CA LEU A 24 0.79 1.97 3.18
C LEU A 24 0.75 2.42 1.72
N ILE A 25 1.20 1.57 0.80
CA ILE A 25 1.32 1.91 -0.63
C ILE A 25 0.40 1.00 -1.43
N GLY A 26 -0.56 1.58 -2.13
CA GLY A 26 -1.54 0.84 -2.94
C GLY A 26 -1.76 1.47 -4.31
N TYR A 27 -2.49 0.74 -5.15
CA TYR A 27 -2.99 1.20 -6.44
C TYR A 27 -4.30 0.48 -6.78
N SER A 28 -5.17 1.10 -7.59
CA SER A 28 -6.47 0.52 -7.94
C SER A 28 -7.32 0.24 -6.67
N GLY A 29 -8.00 -0.91 -6.61
CA GLY A 29 -8.84 -1.36 -5.51
C GLY A 29 -8.14 -1.26 -4.16
N SER A 30 -6.93 -1.82 -4.05
CA SER A 30 -6.12 -1.89 -2.82
C SER A 30 -5.95 -0.59 -2.04
N VAL A 31 -6.06 0.59 -2.67
CA VAL A 31 -6.04 1.90 -1.99
C VAL A 31 -7.18 2.02 -0.99
N HIS A 32 -8.34 1.46 -1.31
CA HIS A 32 -9.49 1.46 -0.43
C HIS A 32 -9.27 0.56 0.79
N GLN A 33 -8.70 -0.64 0.61
CA GLN A 33 -8.30 -1.53 1.71
C GLN A 33 -7.30 -0.83 2.62
N ALA A 34 -6.25 -0.23 2.05
CA ALA A 34 -5.23 0.50 2.81
C ALA A 34 -5.82 1.68 3.59
N THR A 35 -6.74 2.44 2.99
CA THR A 35 -7.42 3.56 3.67
C THR A 35 -8.29 3.09 4.83
N ARG A 36 -9.06 1.99 4.65
CA ARG A 36 -9.86 1.41 5.74
C ARG A 36 -8.98 0.86 6.87
N ALA A 37 -7.90 0.16 6.51
CA ALA A 37 -6.93 -0.35 7.47
C ALA A 37 -6.26 0.79 8.26
N ALA A 38 -5.90 1.89 7.61
CA ALA A 38 -5.34 3.07 8.30
C ALA A 38 -6.31 3.68 9.32
N THR A 39 -7.62 3.72 9.02
CA THR A 39 -8.64 4.12 9.99
C THR A 39 -8.69 3.15 11.17
N MET A 40 -8.70 1.84 10.91
CA MET A 40 -8.73 0.83 11.97
C MET A 40 -7.51 0.89 12.89
N LEU A 41 -6.31 1.03 12.31
CA LEU A 41 -5.05 1.17 13.03
C LEU A 41 -5.06 2.40 13.96
N ALA A 42 -5.52 3.54 13.46
CA ALA A 42 -5.59 4.76 14.26
C ALA A 42 -6.62 4.65 15.40
N GLU A 43 -7.77 4.04 15.15
CA GLU A 43 -8.86 3.94 16.14
C GLU A 43 -8.63 2.86 17.20
N GLN A 44 -7.96 1.76 16.86
CA GLN A 44 -7.89 0.56 17.70
C GLN A 44 -6.51 0.33 18.30
N GLU A 45 -5.45 0.74 17.58
CA GLU A 45 -4.07 0.38 17.91
C GLU A 45 -3.17 1.62 18.14
N ASP A 46 -3.71 2.83 18.01
CA ASP A 46 -2.97 4.11 18.12
C ASP A 46 -1.79 4.20 17.15
N VAL A 47 -1.94 3.64 15.94
CA VAL A 47 -0.94 3.66 14.86
C VAL A 47 -1.41 4.56 13.72
N ASP A 48 -0.63 5.59 13.40
CA ASP A 48 -0.97 6.58 12.37
C ASP A 48 -0.31 6.27 11.02
N ALA A 49 -1.09 5.66 10.12
CA ALA A 49 -0.63 5.16 8.83
C ALA A 49 -0.78 6.16 7.68
N GLU A 50 0.32 6.53 7.03
CA GLU A 50 0.29 7.28 5.77
C GLU A 50 -0.17 6.38 4.63
N VAL A 51 -1.11 6.83 3.81
CA VAL A 51 -1.63 6.05 2.68
C VAL A 51 -1.28 6.75 1.37
N ILE A 52 -0.62 6.02 0.47
CA ILE A 52 -0.24 6.47 -0.87
C ILE A 52 -1.03 5.70 -1.92
N ASP A 53 -1.69 6.45 -2.81
CA ASP A 53 -2.19 5.95 -4.09
C ASP A 53 -1.16 6.24 -5.18
N LEU A 54 -0.57 5.19 -5.76
CA LEU A 54 0.47 5.32 -6.79
C LEU A 54 -0.05 6.01 -8.06
N ARG A 55 -1.31 5.79 -8.43
CA ARG A 55 -1.97 6.23 -9.68
C ARG A 55 -1.34 5.75 -10.99
N THR A 56 -0.03 5.87 -11.14
CA THR A 56 0.76 5.49 -12.31
C THR A 56 1.80 4.46 -11.91
N LEU A 57 1.76 3.28 -12.54
CA LEU A 57 2.76 2.22 -12.30
C LEU A 57 4.00 2.40 -13.18
N ARG A 58 3.88 3.11 -14.30
CA ARG A 58 5.00 3.40 -15.20
C ARG A 58 4.79 4.71 -15.99
N PRO A 59 5.64 5.73 -15.83
CA PRO A 59 6.75 5.80 -14.87
C PRO A 59 6.24 5.90 -13.43
N LEU A 60 6.93 5.22 -12.50
CA LEU A 60 6.57 5.16 -11.09
C LEU A 60 7.10 6.39 -10.34
N ASP A 61 6.27 7.00 -9.48
CA ASP A 61 6.66 8.13 -8.63
C ASP A 61 7.34 7.66 -7.34
N MET A 62 8.58 7.19 -7.46
CA MET A 62 9.33 6.75 -6.29
C MET A 62 9.72 7.89 -5.35
N ASP A 63 9.83 9.13 -5.83
CA ASP A 63 10.18 10.27 -4.98
C ASP A 63 9.15 10.44 -3.85
N THR A 64 7.85 10.34 -4.18
CA THR A 64 6.77 10.39 -3.19
C THR A 64 6.84 9.21 -2.22
N VAL A 65 7.06 7.99 -2.73
CA VAL A 65 7.16 6.78 -1.89
C VAL A 65 8.33 6.86 -0.92
N ILE A 66 9.52 7.20 -1.42
CA ILE A 66 10.75 7.28 -0.61
C ILE A 66 10.65 8.42 0.42
N ALA A 67 10.08 9.57 0.06
CA ALA A 67 9.87 10.65 1.03
C ALA A 67 9.00 10.20 2.20
N SER A 68 7.94 9.44 1.92
CA SER A 68 7.06 8.87 2.93
C SER A 68 7.76 7.81 3.80
N VAL A 69 8.45 6.85 3.18
CA VAL A 69 9.17 5.79 3.93
C VAL A 69 10.24 6.38 4.83
N LYS A 70 10.94 7.44 4.42
CA LYS A 70 11.91 8.14 5.27
C LYS A 70 11.27 8.83 6.47
N LYS A 71 10.00 9.22 6.36
CA LYS A 71 9.22 9.84 7.43
C LYS A 71 8.71 8.81 8.44
N THR A 72 8.29 7.64 7.97
CA THR A 72 7.59 6.62 8.78
C THR A 72 8.45 5.43 9.19
N ASN A 73 9.61 5.25 8.55
CA ASN A 73 10.56 4.16 8.77
C ASN A 73 10.03 2.74 8.52
N ARG A 74 8.78 2.58 8.08
CA ARG A 74 8.12 1.28 7.82
C ARG A 74 7.25 1.38 6.57
N ALA A 75 7.19 0.29 5.79
CA ALA A 75 6.40 0.27 4.57
C ALA A 75 5.65 -1.06 4.39
N VAL A 76 4.39 -0.97 4.00
CA VAL A 76 3.56 -2.09 3.55
C VAL A 76 3.06 -1.79 2.14
N VAL A 77 3.33 -2.71 1.21
CA VAL A 77 2.73 -2.67 -0.13
C VAL A 77 1.46 -3.51 -0.12
N VAL A 78 0.36 -2.93 -0.61
CA VAL A 78 -0.93 -3.61 -0.75
C VAL A 78 -1.25 -3.71 -2.23
N GLU A 79 -1.48 -4.94 -2.73
CA GLU A 79 -1.81 -5.21 -4.13
C GLU A 79 -2.89 -6.30 -4.24
N ASP A 80 -3.76 -6.21 -5.24
CA ASP A 80 -4.79 -7.24 -5.47
C ASP A 80 -4.25 -8.45 -6.26
N ASP A 81 -3.05 -8.30 -6.85
CA ASP A 81 -2.36 -9.32 -7.64
C ASP A 81 -1.78 -10.44 -6.78
N TRP A 82 -1.31 -11.51 -7.41
CA TRP A 82 -0.55 -12.56 -6.70
C TRP A 82 0.77 -12.03 -6.15
N LYS A 83 1.14 -12.52 -4.96
CA LYS A 83 2.42 -12.17 -4.33
C LYS A 83 3.64 -12.48 -5.20
N PHE A 84 3.59 -13.60 -5.93
CA PHE A 84 4.66 -14.03 -6.80
C PHE A 84 4.49 -13.38 -8.18
N GLY A 85 5.49 -12.59 -8.59
CA GLY A 85 5.45 -11.85 -9.85
C GLY A 85 4.56 -10.60 -9.86
N GLY A 86 3.90 -10.27 -8.73
CA GLY A 86 3.15 -9.04 -8.54
C GLY A 86 4.03 -7.78 -8.49
N PHE A 87 3.39 -6.62 -8.66
CA PHE A 87 4.07 -5.32 -8.72
C PHE A 87 4.71 -4.94 -7.38
N GLY A 88 4.19 -5.43 -6.27
CA GLY A 88 4.76 -5.19 -4.95
C GLY A 88 6.17 -5.74 -4.79
N GLY A 89 6.58 -6.73 -5.60
CA GLY A 89 7.97 -7.18 -5.67
C GLY A 89 8.93 -6.09 -6.16
N GLU A 90 8.55 -5.38 -7.24
CA GLU A 90 9.32 -4.26 -7.79
C GLU A 90 9.39 -3.09 -6.79
N LEU A 91 8.24 -2.72 -6.22
CA LEU A 91 8.18 -1.62 -5.27
C LEU A 91 9.01 -1.90 -4.01
N SER A 92 8.92 -3.12 -3.47
CA SER A 92 9.74 -3.55 -2.34
C SER A 92 11.23 -3.48 -2.67
N ALA A 93 11.65 -3.92 -3.87
CA ALA A 93 13.04 -3.84 -4.30
C ALA A 93 13.53 -2.39 -4.41
N GLN A 94 12.76 -1.50 -5.04
CA GLN A 94 13.14 -0.09 -5.19
C GLN A 94 13.21 0.65 -3.85
N ILE A 95 12.30 0.36 -2.91
CA ILE A 95 12.38 0.92 -1.54
C ILE A 95 13.66 0.43 -0.86
N MET A 96 13.98 -0.87 -1.00
CA MET A 96 15.21 -1.44 -0.46
C MET A 96 16.46 -0.75 -1.02
N GLU A 97 16.50 -0.49 -2.32
CA GLU A 97 17.65 0.16 -2.97
C GLU A 97 17.83 1.63 -2.57
N GLN A 98 16.73 2.35 -2.29
CA GLN A 98 16.74 3.80 -2.14
C GLN A 98 16.54 4.31 -0.70
N ALA A 99 16.00 3.48 0.19
CA ALA A 99 15.62 3.87 1.55
C ALA A 99 16.00 2.84 2.63
N PHE A 100 16.87 1.86 2.35
CA PHE A 100 17.25 0.83 3.33
C PHE A 100 17.68 1.39 4.69
N ASP A 101 18.53 2.41 4.71
CA ASP A 101 19.06 2.98 5.95
C ASP A 101 17.98 3.63 6.85
N TRP A 102 16.78 3.86 6.32
CA TRP A 102 15.64 4.42 7.05
C TRP A 102 14.63 3.36 7.49
N LEU A 103 14.76 2.11 7.04
CA LEU A 103 13.80 1.05 7.35
C LEU A 103 14.12 0.40 8.70
N ASP A 104 13.17 0.49 9.63
CA ASP A 104 13.24 -0.20 10.92
C ASP A 104 12.79 -1.67 10.83
N ALA A 105 12.05 -2.01 9.77
CA ALA A 105 11.54 -3.35 9.49
C ALA A 105 11.55 -3.65 7.99
N PRO A 106 11.61 -4.93 7.57
CA PRO A 106 11.50 -5.30 6.17
C PRO A 106 10.19 -4.81 5.55
N VAL A 107 10.21 -4.40 4.28
CA VAL A 107 8.99 -4.01 3.56
C VAL A 107 8.03 -5.20 3.49
N ALA A 108 6.85 -5.06 4.10
CA ALA A 108 5.82 -6.09 4.04
C ALA A 108 5.03 -5.99 2.74
N ARG A 109 4.50 -7.14 2.28
CA ARG A 109 3.66 -7.22 1.07
C ARG A 109 2.40 -8.00 1.37
N VAL A 110 1.26 -7.31 1.27
CA VAL A 110 -0.10 -7.84 1.39
C VAL A 110 -0.64 -7.95 -0.02
N SER A 111 -1.03 -9.17 -0.40
CA SER A 111 -1.36 -9.51 -1.78
C SER A 111 -2.52 -10.50 -1.82
N GLY A 112 -3.12 -10.68 -3.00
CA GLY A 112 -4.04 -11.78 -3.23
C GLY A 112 -3.39 -13.14 -2.96
N LYS A 113 -4.21 -14.12 -2.57
CA LYS A 113 -3.79 -15.52 -2.40
C LYS A 113 -3.38 -16.09 -3.77
N ASP A 114 -2.36 -16.95 -3.78
CA ASP A 114 -1.80 -17.56 -4.99
C ASP A 114 -2.69 -18.70 -5.52
N VAL A 115 -3.89 -18.32 -5.97
CA VAL A 115 -4.91 -19.20 -6.55
C VAL A 115 -5.59 -18.50 -7.72
N PRO A 116 -6.08 -19.23 -8.74
CA PRO A 116 -6.97 -18.68 -9.74
C PRO A 116 -8.22 -18.09 -9.07
N MET A 117 -8.64 -16.89 -9.49
CA MET A 117 -9.76 -16.18 -8.87
C MET A 117 -11.04 -17.03 -8.90
N PRO A 118 -11.59 -17.41 -7.73
CA PRO A 118 -12.77 -18.25 -7.66
C PRO A 118 -14.06 -17.43 -7.91
N TYR A 119 -15.03 -18.05 -8.58
CA TYR A 119 -16.35 -17.42 -8.82
C TYR A 119 -17.23 -17.32 -7.57
N ASN A 120 -17.07 -18.25 -6.61
CA ASN A 120 -17.89 -18.22 -5.41
C ASN A 120 -17.56 -16.97 -4.58
N ARG A 121 -18.56 -16.15 -4.30
CA ARG A 121 -18.41 -14.87 -3.58
C ARG A 121 -17.59 -14.96 -2.28
N ASN A 122 -17.80 -15.99 -1.46
CA ASN A 122 -17.07 -16.12 -0.20
C ASN A 122 -15.59 -16.49 -0.45
N LEU A 123 -15.33 -17.29 -1.48
CA LEU A 123 -13.96 -17.64 -1.86
C LEU A 123 -13.26 -16.47 -2.57
N GLU A 124 -13.99 -15.65 -3.32
CA GLU A 124 -13.46 -14.43 -3.96
C GLU A 124 -12.97 -13.45 -2.89
N PHE A 125 -13.80 -13.17 -1.88
CA PHE A 125 -13.39 -12.33 -0.75
C PHE A 125 -12.23 -12.93 0.03
N ALA A 126 -12.16 -14.25 0.19
CA ALA A 126 -11.05 -14.91 0.87
C ALA A 126 -9.75 -14.95 0.02
N ALA A 127 -9.85 -14.74 -1.29
CA ALA A 127 -8.71 -14.73 -2.20
C ALA A 127 -8.10 -13.34 -2.37
N LEU A 128 -8.90 -12.27 -2.25
CA LEU A 128 -8.43 -10.89 -2.26
C LEU A 128 -7.86 -10.47 -0.88
N PRO A 129 -6.93 -9.51 -0.84
CA PRO A 129 -6.47 -8.95 0.43
C PRO A 129 -7.61 -8.16 1.11
N SER A 130 -7.73 -8.31 2.43
CA SER A 130 -8.66 -7.52 3.24
C SER A 130 -7.95 -6.42 4.03
N GLU A 131 -8.71 -5.45 4.55
CA GLU A 131 -8.18 -4.47 5.49
C GLU A 131 -7.58 -5.13 6.75
N GLU A 132 -8.13 -6.24 7.24
CA GLU A 132 -7.58 -6.99 8.37
C GLU A 132 -6.20 -7.58 8.03
N ASP A 133 -6.00 -8.13 6.81
CA ASP A 133 -4.68 -8.60 6.38
C ASP A 133 -3.63 -7.46 6.41
N VAL A 134 -4.05 -6.22 6.11
CA VAL A 134 -3.17 -5.03 6.16
C VAL A 134 -2.86 -4.63 7.60
N VAL A 135 -3.87 -4.62 8.48
CA VAL A 135 -3.68 -4.34 9.92
C VAL A 135 -2.71 -5.35 10.54
N ASP A 136 -2.93 -6.64 10.30
CA ASP A 136 -2.07 -7.72 10.81
C ASP A 136 -0.62 -7.56 10.32
N ALA A 137 -0.43 -7.20 9.05
CA ALA A 137 0.89 -6.95 8.48
C ALA A 137 1.59 -5.77 9.18
N VAL A 138 0.88 -4.66 9.40
CA VAL A 138 1.42 -3.48 10.09
C VAL A 138 1.81 -3.81 11.53
N LEU A 139 0.92 -4.46 12.29
CA LEU A 139 1.18 -4.79 13.70
C LEU A 139 2.37 -5.74 13.87
N SER A 140 2.65 -6.60 12.88
CA SER A 140 3.83 -7.47 12.89
C SER A 140 5.17 -6.74 12.75
N MET A 141 5.17 -5.43 12.46
CA MET A 141 6.36 -4.58 12.25
C MET A 141 6.76 -3.75 13.48
N PHE A 142 5.97 -3.82 14.56
CA PHE A 142 6.21 -3.13 15.84
C PHE A 142 6.61 -4.13 16.93
#